data_AF-A0A7Z6XCL6-F1
#
_entry.id   AF-A0A7Z6XCL6-F1
#
_cell.length_a   1.000
_cell.length_b   1.000
_cell.length_c   1.000
_cell.angle_alpha   90.00
_cell.angle_beta   90.00
_cell.angle_gamma   90.00
#
_symmetry.space_group_name_H-M   'P 1'
#
loop_
_entity.id
_entity.type
_entity.pdbx_description
1 polymer ?
#
loop_
_entity_poly.entity_id
_entity_poly.type
_entity_poly.pdbx_seq_one_letter_code
_entity_poly.pdbx_strand_id
1 'polypeptide(L)'
;MRAGVINNGWQWPMCRVLADVTPLGEGGHAAGVAGASALDLAIACTVLAAAGQLFGPWLDGALMVGELGLDGAVRVPRDLPGAVRAIVAPGAVTVLVPAAGMNDASLAGARAIGVRSLNEAADVLAGHQHHPAGCAHCCHGAAPHEPCAPSVLCSACRENRRAQ
;
A
#
# COMPACT_ATOMS: atom_id res chain seq x y z
N MET A 1 10.02 6.66 -8.92
CA MET A 1 9.15 5.58 -9.40
C MET A 1 9.73 4.54 -10.41
N ARG A 2 9.64 4.71 -11.76
CA ARG A 2 9.89 3.62 -12.77
C ARG A 2 11.20 2.86 -12.60
N ALA A 3 12.31 3.57 -12.39
CA ALA A 3 13.60 2.93 -12.16
C ALA A 3 13.61 2.04 -10.91
N GLY A 4 12.92 2.46 -9.84
CA GLY A 4 12.76 1.67 -8.62
C GLY A 4 12.04 0.35 -8.86
N VAL A 5 11.02 0.35 -9.72
CA VAL A 5 10.32 -0.87 -10.12
C VAL A 5 11.28 -1.83 -10.84
N ILE A 6 11.97 -1.33 -11.88
CA ILE A 6 12.88 -2.15 -12.71
C ILE A 6 14.06 -2.69 -11.89
N ASN A 7 14.68 -1.84 -11.08
CA ASN A 7 15.85 -2.20 -10.28
C ASN A 7 15.55 -3.22 -9.18
N ASN A 8 14.27 -3.47 -8.88
CA ASN A 8 13.82 -4.44 -7.88
C ASN A 8 13.26 -5.73 -8.49
N GLY A 9 13.53 -5.97 -9.78
CA GLY A 9 13.18 -7.23 -10.45
C GLY A 9 11.78 -7.28 -11.05
N TRP A 10 11.03 -6.18 -11.00
CA TRP A 10 9.73 -6.07 -11.65
C TRP A 10 9.86 -5.53 -13.08
N GLN A 11 8.91 -5.88 -13.93
CA GLN A 11 8.82 -5.40 -15.29
C GLN A 11 7.99 -4.13 -15.35
N TRP A 12 8.53 -3.07 -15.94
CA TRP A 12 7.70 -1.92 -16.29
C TRP A 12 7.04 -2.16 -17.66
N PRO A 13 5.72 -1.94 -17.83
CA PRO A 13 5.06 -2.14 -19.12
C PRO A 13 5.74 -1.40 -20.26
N MET A 14 5.92 -2.06 -21.41
CA MET A 14 6.46 -1.44 -22.63
C MET A 14 5.38 -0.67 -23.40
N CYS A 15 4.55 0.08 -22.69
CA CYS A 15 3.48 0.88 -23.24
C CYS A 15 3.35 2.21 -22.49
N ARG A 16 2.53 3.12 -23.02
CA ARG A 16 2.19 4.35 -22.31
C ARG A 16 1.32 4.00 -21.10
N VAL A 17 1.83 4.29 -19.91
CA VAL A 17 1.06 4.19 -18.67
C VAL A 17 0.32 5.52 -18.44
N LEU A 18 -1.00 5.43 -18.32
CA LEU A 18 -1.87 6.54 -17.88
C LEU A 18 -2.39 6.18 -16.49
N ALA A 19 -2.13 7.05 -15.52
CA ALA A 19 -2.69 6.96 -14.18
C ALA A 19 -3.61 8.17 -13.97
N ASP A 20 -4.89 7.90 -13.73
CA ASP A 20 -5.84 8.92 -13.31
C ASP A 20 -5.93 8.90 -11.78
N VAL A 21 -5.87 10.08 -11.16
CA VAL A 21 -5.87 10.24 -9.71
C VAL A 21 -6.99 11.19 -9.35
N THR A 22 -8.06 10.64 -8.78
CA THR A 22 -9.16 11.46 -8.27
C THR A 22 -8.76 12.06 -6.92
N PRO A 23 -8.82 13.38 -6.75
CA PRO A 23 -8.58 14.01 -5.44
C PRO A 23 -9.61 13.55 -4.41
N LEU A 24 -9.16 13.24 -3.19
CA LEU A 24 -10.05 12.97 -2.05
C LEU A 24 -10.15 14.25 -1.19
N GLY A 25 -11.36 14.77 -1.01
CA GLY A 25 -11.66 15.92 -0.13
C GLY A 25 -12.88 16.75 -0.56
N GLU A 26 -13.68 17.19 0.39
CA GLU A 26 -14.83 18.09 0.13
C GLU A 26 -14.34 19.53 -0.12
N GLY A 27 -14.83 20.16 -1.19
CA GLY A 27 -14.78 21.62 -1.33
C GLY A 27 -13.88 22.21 -2.42
N GLY A 28 -13.29 21.43 -3.34
CA GLY A 28 -12.56 21.99 -4.51
C GLY A 28 -11.30 22.80 -4.17
N HIS A 29 -11.04 23.00 -2.87
CA HIS A 29 -9.77 23.39 -2.31
C HIS A 29 -9.09 22.07 -2.06
N ALA A 30 -8.42 21.52 -3.08
CA ALA A 30 -7.55 20.38 -2.91
C ALA A 30 -6.41 20.83 -1.98
N ALA A 31 -6.69 20.87 -0.67
CA ALA A 31 -5.81 21.37 0.36
C ALA A 31 -4.55 20.52 0.31
N GLY A 32 -3.53 21.04 -0.39
CA GLY A 32 -2.23 20.43 -0.57
C GLY A 32 -2.30 18.94 -0.77
N VAL A 33 -2.87 18.47 -1.89
CA VAL A 33 -2.76 17.07 -2.34
C VAL A 33 -1.36 16.61 -1.98
N ALA A 34 -1.25 15.58 -1.14
CA ALA A 34 0.01 14.91 -0.84
C ALA A 34 0.80 14.87 -2.16
N GLY A 35 1.84 15.71 -2.28
CA GLY A 35 2.37 16.07 -3.61
C GLY A 35 2.62 14.80 -4.40
N ALA A 36 2.37 14.78 -5.73
CA ALA A 36 2.27 13.55 -6.54
C ALA A 36 3.25 12.40 -6.16
N SER A 37 4.46 12.77 -5.74
CA SER A 37 5.47 11.91 -5.10
C SER A 37 4.95 10.98 -3.97
N ALA A 38 4.05 11.44 -3.10
CA ALA A 38 3.48 10.65 -1.99
C ALA A 38 2.59 9.48 -2.48
N LEU A 39 2.22 9.46 -3.76
CA LEU A 39 1.45 8.40 -4.40
C LEU A 39 2.31 7.45 -5.23
N ASP A 40 3.63 7.67 -5.31
CA ASP A 40 4.54 6.82 -6.10
C ASP A 40 4.37 5.33 -5.76
N LEU A 41 4.27 5.00 -4.46
CA LEU A 41 4.05 3.61 -4.01
C LEU A 41 2.71 3.05 -4.52
N ALA A 42 1.62 3.80 -4.34
CA ALA A 42 0.28 3.38 -4.75
C ALA A 42 0.22 3.17 -6.27
N ILE A 43 0.73 4.13 -7.05
CA ILE A 43 0.78 4.04 -8.51
C ILE A 43 1.65 2.85 -8.92
N ALA A 44 2.74 2.55 -8.21
CA ALA A 44 3.64 1.45 -8.57
C ALA A 44 2.95 0.11 -8.42
N CYS A 45 2.31 -0.12 -7.27
CA CYS A 45 1.52 -1.31 -7.03
C CYS A 45 0.38 -1.44 -8.06
N THR A 46 -0.32 -0.36 -8.38
CA THR A 46 -1.40 -0.37 -9.39
C THR A 46 -0.89 -0.72 -10.78
N VAL A 47 0.25 -0.17 -11.20
CA VAL A 47 0.88 -0.50 -12.49
C VAL A 47 1.30 -1.97 -12.53
N LEU A 48 1.87 -2.50 -11.43
CA LEU A 48 2.23 -3.91 -11.34
C LEU A 48 1.00 -4.82 -11.40
N ALA A 49 -0.10 -4.44 -10.74
CA ALA A 49 -1.36 -5.15 -10.81
C ALA A 49 -1.96 -5.14 -12.22
N ALA A 50 -1.99 -3.97 -12.87
CA ALA A 50 -2.45 -3.83 -14.26
C ALA A 50 -1.59 -4.63 -15.26
N ALA A 51 -0.31 -4.82 -14.95
CA ALA A 51 0.62 -5.63 -15.72
C ALA A 51 0.54 -7.13 -15.40
N GLY A 52 -0.34 -7.56 -14.49
CA GLY A 52 -0.49 -8.96 -14.07
C GLY A 52 0.64 -9.49 -13.19
N GLN A 53 1.49 -8.61 -12.66
CA GLN A 53 2.62 -8.98 -11.79
C GLN A 53 2.23 -9.00 -10.30
N LEU A 54 1.21 -8.21 -9.92
CA LEU A 54 0.51 -8.34 -8.65
C LEU A 54 -0.92 -8.81 -8.90
N PHE A 55 -1.48 -9.60 -7.99
CA PHE A 55 -2.88 -9.98 -8.09
C PHE A 55 -3.75 -8.78 -7.74
N GLY A 56 -4.50 -8.26 -8.73
CA GLY A 56 -5.30 -7.04 -8.61
C GLY A 56 -6.21 -6.98 -7.37
N PRO A 57 -6.94 -8.06 -7.02
CA PRO A 57 -7.79 -8.07 -5.83
C PRO A 57 -7.06 -7.82 -4.50
N TRP A 58 -5.72 -7.95 -4.44
CA TRP A 58 -4.97 -7.57 -3.24
C TRP A 58 -4.90 -6.06 -3.00
N LEU A 59 -5.21 -5.25 -4.01
CA LEU A 59 -5.23 -3.78 -3.90
C LEU A 59 -6.63 -3.26 -3.51
N ASP A 60 -7.66 -4.11 -3.50
CA ASP A 60 -9.02 -3.69 -3.18
C ASP A 60 -9.09 -3.20 -1.74
N GLY A 61 -9.41 -1.90 -1.58
CA GLY A 61 -9.44 -1.24 -0.28
C GLY A 61 -8.07 -1.02 0.37
N ALA A 62 -6.97 -1.32 -0.33
CA ALA A 62 -5.62 -1.06 0.16
C ALA A 62 -5.30 0.43 0.07
N LEU A 63 -4.87 1.02 1.18
CA LEU A 63 -4.41 2.41 1.23
C LEU A 63 -2.90 2.42 1.33
N MET A 64 -2.26 3.25 0.52
CA MET A 64 -0.80 3.37 0.44
C MET A 64 -0.42 4.84 0.35
N VAL A 65 0.52 5.25 1.20
CA VAL A 65 1.12 6.59 1.17
C VAL A 65 2.63 6.40 1.25
N GLY A 66 3.38 6.92 0.28
CA GLY A 66 4.84 6.81 0.29
C GLY A 66 5.48 7.14 -1.05
N GLU A 67 6.67 7.71 -0.98
CA GLU A 67 7.47 8.01 -2.17
C GLU A 67 8.33 6.79 -2.55
N LEU A 68 8.54 6.57 -3.85
CA LEU A 68 9.33 5.44 -4.33
C LEU A 68 10.67 5.89 -4.93
N GLY A 69 11.75 5.58 -4.21
CA GLY A 69 13.12 5.79 -4.65
C GLY A 69 13.47 5.02 -5.93
N LEU A 70 14.55 5.43 -6.59
CA LEU A 70 15.08 4.75 -7.79
C LEU A 70 15.67 3.36 -7.47
N ASP A 71 15.96 3.12 -6.20
CA ASP A 71 16.39 1.87 -5.59
C ASP A 71 15.22 1.01 -5.09
N GLY A 72 13.98 1.48 -5.24
CA GLY A 72 12.78 0.85 -4.72
C GLY A 72 12.56 1.02 -3.22
N ALA A 73 13.35 1.86 -2.54
CA ALA A 73 13.11 2.21 -1.15
C ALA A 73 11.83 3.06 -1.03
N VAL A 74 11.03 2.77 -0.01
CA VAL A 74 9.83 3.54 0.32
C VAL A 74 10.21 4.65 1.31
N ARG A 75 9.97 5.90 0.93
CA ARG A 75 10.45 7.10 1.62
C ARG A 75 9.29 7.94 2.16
N VAL A 76 9.54 8.59 3.29
CA VAL A 76 8.59 9.49 3.97
C VAL A 76 8.32 10.70 3.08
N PRO A 77 7.06 10.91 2.62
CA PRO A 77 6.71 12.12 1.88
C PRO A 77 6.77 13.34 2.79
N ARG A 78 6.88 14.52 2.17
CA ARG A 78 6.99 15.80 2.89
C ARG A 78 5.90 16.03 3.95
N ASP A 79 4.67 15.63 3.65
CA ASP A 79 3.52 15.78 4.56
C ASP A 79 2.78 14.45 4.74
N LEU A 80 3.45 13.48 5.37
CA LEU A 80 2.83 12.20 5.71
C LEU A 80 1.59 12.36 6.62
N PRO A 81 1.59 13.18 7.69
CA PRO A 81 0.41 13.32 8.56
C PRO A 81 -0.80 13.90 7.83
N GLY A 82 -0.62 14.92 6.99
CA GLY A 82 -1.71 15.50 6.19
C GLY A 82 -2.27 14.49 5.19
N ALA A 83 -1.39 13.78 4.47
CA ALA A 83 -1.77 12.73 3.54
C ALA A 83 -2.58 11.61 4.21
N VAL A 84 -2.17 11.18 5.41
CA VAL A 84 -2.87 10.14 6.17
C VAL A 84 -4.21 10.66 6.71
N ARG A 85 -4.30 11.89 7.22
CA ARG A 85 -5.57 12.45 7.72
C ARG A 85 -6.63 12.55 6.62
N ALA A 86 -6.23 12.84 5.39
CA ALA A 86 -7.14 12.91 4.24
C ALA A 86 -7.84 11.56 3.96
N ILE A 87 -7.21 10.44 4.29
CA ILE A 87 -7.74 9.08 4.05
C ILE A 87 -8.36 8.42 5.29
N VAL A 88 -8.12 8.95 6.49
CA VAL A 88 -8.67 8.41 7.77
C VAL A 88 -10.07 8.93 8.08
N ALA A 89 -10.46 10.09 7.55
CA ALA A 89 -11.80 10.68 7.76
C ALA A 89 -13.01 9.77 7.40
N PRO A 90 -12.94 8.83 6.42
CA PRO A 90 -14.02 7.88 6.14
C PRO A 90 -14.07 6.61 7.03
N GLY A 91 -13.30 6.51 8.12
CA GLY A 91 -13.31 5.35 9.03
C GLY A 91 -11.91 4.86 9.34
N ALA A 92 -11.72 4.12 10.44
CA ALA A 92 -10.42 3.61 10.84
C ALA A 92 -9.87 2.61 9.80
N VAL A 93 -9.05 3.09 8.88
CA VAL A 93 -8.49 2.33 7.77
C VAL A 93 -7.05 1.91 8.05
N THR A 94 -6.67 0.75 7.53
CA THR A 94 -5.26 0.31 7.53
C THR A 94 -4.55 0.94 6.34
N VAL A 95 -3.38 1.55 6.57
CA VAL A 95 -2.59 2.23 5.54
C VAL A 95 -1.16 1.71 5.54
N LEU A 96 -0.65 1.36 4.37
CA LEU A 96 0.77 1.12 4.15
C LEU A 96 1.50 2.46 4.06
N VAL A 97 2.50 2.65 4.90
CA VAL A 97 3.32 3.86 4.99
C VAL A 97 4.79 3.50 5.04
N PRO A 98 5.71 4.46 4.82
CA PRO A 98 7.13 4.21 4.98
C PRO A 98 7.40 3.84 6.44
N ALA A 99 8.21 2.80 6.69
CA ALA A 99 8.46 2.31 8.04
C ALA A 99 8.97 3.40 8.99
N ALA A 100 9.76 4.35 8.47
CA ALA A 100 10.27 5.50 9.22
C ALA A 100 9.18 6.51 9.65
N GLY A 101 8.01 6.51 9.01
CA GLY A 101 6.89 7.42 9.28
C GLY A 101 5.70 6.75 9.99
N MET A 102 5.85 5.51 10.46
CA MET A 102 4.75 4.74 11.05
C MET A 102 4.12 5.41 12.28
N ASN A 103 4.96 6.03 13.13
CA ASN A 103 4.48 6.74 14.32
C ASN A 103 3.63 7.96 13.95
N ASP A 104 4.08 8.77 12.99
CA ASP A 104 3.37 9.95 12.53
C ASP A 104 2.01 9.60 11.89
N ALA A 105 1.99 8.52 11.10
CA ALA A 105 0.76 7.99 10.51
C ALA A 105 -0.22 7.47 11.58
N SER A 106 0.30 6.84 12.64
CA SER A 106 -0.51 6.38 13.76
C SER A 106 -1.10 7.55 14.56
N LEU A 107 -0.31 8.60 14.81
CA LEU A 107 -0.77 9.85 15.45
C LEU A 107 -1.78 10.62 14.58
N ALA A 108 -1.74 10.42 13.26
CA ALA A 108 -2.73 10.93 12.33
C ALA A 108 -4.05 10.14 12.34
N GLY A 109 -4.16 9.07 13.12
CA GLY A 109 -5.40 8.31 13.35
C GLY A 109 -5.56 7.05 12.49
N ALA A 110 -4.54 6.66 11.72
CA ALA A 110 -4.60 5.45 10.91
C ALA A 110 -4.04 4.22 11.64
N ARG A 111 -4.46 3.02 11.22
CA ARG A 111 -3.71 1.81 11.54
C ARG A 111 -2.56 1.66 10.53
N ALA A 112 -1.37 2.10 10.92
CA ALA A 112 -0.21 2.12 10.02
C ALA A 112 0.49 0.76 9.92
N ILE A 113 0.80 0.34 8.69
CA ILE A 113 1.70 -0.77 8.36
C ILE A 113 2.94 -0.17 7.69
N GLY A 114 4.10 -0.34 8.30
CA GLY A 114 5.35 0.23 7.81
C GLY A 114 6.06 -0.69 6.82
N VAL A 115 6.41 -0.16 5.64
CA VAL A 115 7.19 -0.85 4.61
C VAL A 115 8.45 -0.06 4.27
N ARG A 116 9.55 -0.74 3.95
CA ARG A 116 10.86 -0.13 3.61
C ARG A 116 11.15 -0.17 2.12
N SER A 117 10.50 -1.07 1.37
CA SER A 117 10.73 -1.24 -0.06
C SER A 117 9.45 -1.63 -0.80
N LEU A 118 9.48 -1.48 -2.13
CA LEU A 118 8.42 -1.96 -3.02
C LEU A 118 8.15 -3.46 -2.84
N ASN A 119 9.20 -4.25 -2.66
CA ASN A 119 9.07 -5.70 -2.47
C ASN A 119 8.39 -6.03 -1.14
N GLU A 120 8.72 -5.30 -0.07
CA GLU A 120 8.04 -5.46 1.22
C GLU A 120 6.55 -5.06 1.13
N ALA A 121 6.23 -4.00 0.39
CA ALA A 121 4.84 -3.64 0.11
C ALA A 121 4.09 -4.73 -0.68
N ALA A 122 4.71 -5.29 -1.72
CA ALA A 122 4.16 -6.41 -2.47
C ALA A 122 3.91 -7.64 -1.58
N ASP A 123 4.86 -7.98 -0.70
CA ASP A 123 4.71 -9.09 0.24
C ASP A 123 3.57 -8.87 1.24
N VAL A 124 3.41 -7.64 1.75
CA VAL A 124 2.30 -7.26 2.63
C VAL A 124 0.96 -7.41 1.91
N LEU A 125 0.87 -6.92 0.66
CA LEU A 125 -0.35 -7.04 -0.15
C LEU A 125 -0.68 -8.50 -0.47
N ALA A 126 0.34 -9.32 -0.77
CA ALA A 126 0.20 -10.75 -1.03
C ALA A 126 -0.18 -11.59 0.22
N GLY A 127 -0.25 -10.97 1.40
CA GLY A 127 -0.49 -11.66 2.66
C GLY A 127 0.69 -12.55 3.08
N HIS A 128 1.88 -12.33 2.51
CA HIS A 128 3.10 -13.03 2.88
C HIS A 128 3.79 -12.42 4.11
N GLN A 129 3.37 -11.24 4.56
CA GLN A 129 3.85 -10.61 5.80
C GLN A 129 2.69 -10.23 6.74
N HIS A 130 2.65 -10.88 7.91
CA HIS A 130 1.75 -10.53 9.01
C HIS A 130 2.41 -9.49 9.92
N HIS A 131 1.79 -8.31 10.07
CA HIS A 131 2.29 -7.26 10.97
C HIS A 131 1.73 -7.42 12.39
N PRO A 132 2.47 -6.98 13.43
CA PRO A 132 2.02 -7.05 14.83
C PRO A 132 0.73 -6.28 15.10
N ALA A 133 0.43 -5.27 14.27
CA ALA A 133 -0.80 -4.48 14.36
C ALA A 133 -2.01 -5.14 13.66
N GLY A 134 -1.83 -6.27 12.95
CA GLY A 134 -2.83 -7.09 12.25
C GLY A 134 -2.61 -7.21 10.74
N CYS A 135 -3.54 -7.83 10.01
CA CYS A 135 -3.41 -8.12 8.58
C CYS A 135 -3.94 -6.97 7.69
N ALA A 136 -3.19 -6.54 6.67
CA ALA A 136 -3.59 -5.50 5.71
C ALA A 136 -4.86 -5.86 4.91
N HIS A 137 -5.12 -7.17 4.76
CA HIS A 137 -6.23 -7.73 3.98
C HIS A 137 -7.58 -7.72 4.71
N CYS A 138 -7.59 -7.52 6.04
CA CYS A 138 -8.80 -7.58 6.86
C CYS A 138 -9.60 -6.26 6.89
N CYS A 139 -9.56 -5.46 5.82
CA CYS A 139 -10.31 -4.20 5.70
C CYS A 139 -11.82 -4.39 5.48
N HIS A 140 -12.33 -5.62 5.40
CA HIS A 140 -13.76 -5.92 5.22
C HIS A 140 -14.57 -6.10 6.52
N GLY A 141 -14.03 -5.74 7.69
CA GLY A 141 -14.72 -5.94 8.98
C GLY A 141 -14.82 -7.41 9.41
N ALA A 142 -14.13 -8.31 8.73
CA ALA A 142 -13.99 -9.70 9.14
C ALA A 142 -12.97 -9.84 10.29
N ALA A 143 -13.27 -10.71 11.26
CA ALA A 143 -12.34 -11.05 12.32
C ALA A 143 -11.02 -11.59 11.73
N PRO A 144 -9.86 -11.32 12.38
CA PRO A 144 -8.59 -11.89 11.94
C PRO A 144 -8.70 -13.41 11.84
N HIS A 145 -8.27 -13.97 10.71
CA HIS A 145 -8.34 -15.40 10.43
C HIS A 145 -7.29 -16.17 11.27
N GLU A 146 -7.71 -17.21 11.98
CA GLU A 146 -6.83 -18.09 12.76
C GLU A 146 -6.36 -19.31 11.93
N PRO A 147 -5.11 -19.80 12.14
CA PRO A 147 -4.04 -19.19 12.94
C PRO A 147 -3.34 -18.08 12.17
N CYS A 148 -3.14 -16.93 12.84
CA CYS A 148 -2.40 -15.79 12.32
C CYS A 148 -0.94 -15.88 12.80
N ALA A 149 -0.19 -16.83 12.24
CA ALA A 149 1.23 -17.00 12.54
C ALA A 149 2.07 -16.64 11.30
N PRO A 150 3.20 -15.92 11.46
CA PRO A 150 4.03 -15.48 10.33
C PRO A 150 4.60 -16.61 9.48
N SER A 151 4.63 -17.84 10.00
CA SER A 151 5.13 -19.04 9.31
C SER A 151 4.02 -19.96 8.76
N VAL A 152 2.75 -19.66 9.02
CA VAL A 152 1.62 -20.54 8.68
C VAL A 152 0.50 -19.73 8.05
N LEU A 153 0.28 -19.92 6.74
CA LEU A 153 -0.88 -19.38 6.04
C LEU A 153 -2.17 -19.91 6.69
N CYS A 154 -3.17 -19.04 6.86
CA CYS A 154 -4.51 -19.48 7.26
C CYS A 154 -5.17 -20.30 6.15
N SER A 155 -6.28 -20.99 6.45
CA SER A 155 -7.04 -21.79 5.47
C SER A 155 -7.44 -20.99 4.23
N ALA A 156 -7.97 -19.77 4.41
CA ALA A 156 -8.37 -18.89 3.31
C ALA A 156 -7.19 -18.50 2.40
N CYS A 157 -6.04 -18.12 2.98
CA CYS A 157 -4.84 -17.82 2.20
C CYS A 157 -4.25 -19.08 1.52
N ARG A 158 -4.38 -20.26 2.12
CA ARG A 158 -3.96 -21.53 1.49
C ARG A 158 -4.83 -21.90 0.29
N GLU A 159 -6.14 -21.71 0.38
CA GLU A 159 -7.08 -21.98 -0.71
C GLU A 159 -6.84 -21.05 -1.89
N ASN A 160 -6.61 -19.76 -1.64
CA ASN A 160 -6.32 -18.79 -2.69
C ASN A 160 -5.00 -19.09 -3.44
N ARG A 161 -4.02 -19.73 -2.77
CA ARG A 161 -2.76 -20.18 -3.39
C ARG A 161 -2.93 -21.44 -4.24
N ARG A 162 -3.92 -22.30 -3.94
CA ARG A 162 -4.16 -23.56 -4.67
C ARG A 162 -5.01 -23.37 -5.93
N ALA A 163 -5.70 -22.25 -6.03
CA ALA A 163 -6.49 -21.87 -7.20
C ALA A 163 -5.64 -21.17 -8.30
N GLN A 164 -4.33 -21.04 -8.07
CA GLN A 164 -3.31 -20.52 -9.01
C GLN A 164 -2.51 -21.68 -9.61
#